data_AF-A0A0F9MUF5-F1
#
_entry.id   AF-A0A0F9MUF5-F1
#
_cell.length_a   1.000
_cell.length_b   1.000
_cell.length_c   1.000
_cell.angle_alpha   90.00
_cell.angle_beta   90.00
_cell.angle_gamma   90.00
#
_symmetry.space_group_name_H-M   'P 1'
#
loop_
_entity.id
_entity.type
_entity.pdbx_description
1 polymer ?
#
loop_
_entity_poly.entity_id
_entity_poly.type
_entity_poly.pdbx_seq_one_letter_code
_entity_poly.pdbx_strand_id
1 'polypeptide(L)'
;MIILNENFQNLEHNSQTFQLRGFCISEVNSSGNLEIIFQKGIGITLTQKIIDLYKDKITQKRQGYIKDIIGDLTIYLHFFEKKPENKLVIMYIDKIDNLMNYTKLYHISKQIYNKLCSSISFIDIVNICNKIIKIPKAKGTIGVFIIDKAGFLYFSKINKNRPNMANHNFQIAGFLSAILIYSQDFIGGQEYGLKLEDIDLGGYHLFLRT
;
A
#
# COMPACT_ATOMS: atom_id res chain seq x y z
N MET A 1 -0.62 -18.79 -11.94
CA MET A 1 -1.04 -18.48 -10.57
C MET A 1 -0.84 -19.72 -9.70
N ILE A 2 0.30 -19.85 -9.04
CA ILE A 2 0.54 -20.88 -8.02
C ILE A 2 0.30 -20.20 -6.68
N ILE A 3 -0.82 -20.53 -6.03
CA ILE A 3 -1.08 -20.19 -4.64
C ILE A 3 -0.44 -21.30 -3.80
N LEU A 4 0.71 -21.02 -3.20
CA LEU A 4 1.21 -21.82 -2.10
C LEU A 4 0.48 -21.37 -0.83
N ASN A 5 -0.50 -22.18 -0.43
CA ASN A 5 -1.09 -22.15 0.90
C ASN A 5 0.02 -22.43 1.93
N GLU A 6 0.45 -21.39 2.64
CA GLU A 6 1.05 -21.57 3.95
C GLU A 6 0.22 -20.79 4.97
N ASN A 7 -0.44 -21.57 5.82
CA ASN A 7 -1.25 -21.16 6.95
C ASN A 7 -0.65 -19.96 7.71
N PHE A 8 -1.25 -18.78 7.56
CA PHE A 8 -1.01 -17.65 8.45
C PHE A 8 -1.94 -17.72 9.66
N GLN A 9 -1.73 -18.71 10.51
CA GLN A 9 -2.16 -18.65 11.90
C GLN A 9 -1.07 -19.25 12.79
N ASN A 10 -0.17 -18.39 13.25
CA ASN A 10 0.51 -18.57 14.53
C ASN A 10 0.64 -17.16 15.14
N LEU A 11 -0.44 -16.78 15.83
CA LEU A 11 -0.53 -15.58 16.66
C LEU A 11 -0.14 -15.97 18.08
N GLU A 12 1.09 -15.66 18.47
CA GLU A 12 1.43 -15.56 19.88
C GLU A 12 0.63 -14.42 20.53
N HIS A 13 0.04 -14.74 21.67
CA HIS A 13 -0.79 -13.88 22.49
C HIS A 13 -0.07 -12.57 22.90
N ASN A 14 -0.84 -11.47 22.98
CA ASN A 14 -0.55 -10.20 23.68
C ASN A 14 0.03 -8.97 22.93
N SER A 15 -0.21 -8.82 21.63
CA SER A 15 -0.45 -7.49 21.05
C SER A 15 -1.29 -7.58 19.78
N GLN A 16 -2.48 -6.97 19.74
CA GLN A 16 -3.34 -6.95 18.55
C GLN A 16 -2.69 -6.09 17.45
N THR A 17 -1.76 -6.67 16.70
CA THR A 17 -1.19 -6.05 15.50
C THR A 17 -2.04 -6.38 14.28
N PHE A 18 -2.44 -5.35 13.53
CA PHE A 18 -3.22 -5.46 12.30
C PHE A 18 -2.29 -5.46 11.11
N GLN A 19 -2.34 -6.54 10.32
CA GLN A 19 -1.59 -6.65 9.09
C GLN A 19 -2.46 -6.14 7.93
N LEU A 20 -2.06 -5.03 7.32
CA LEU A 20 -2.82 -4.33 6.28
C LEU A 20 -1.91 -4.00 5.09
N ARG A 21 -2.48 -3.84 3.90
CA ARG A 21 -1.72 -3.33 2.75
C ARG A 21 -1.52 -1.82 2.81
N GLY A 22 -2.52 -1.09 3.29
CA GLY A 22 -2.46 0.35 3.45
C GLY A 22 -3.24 0.83 4.66
N PHE A 23 -2.75 1.91 5.25
CA PHE A 23 -3.42 2.62 6.33
C PHE A 23 -3.15 4.12 6.22
N CYS A 24 -4.17 4.94 6.42
CA CYS A 24 -4.04 6.39 6.40
C CYS A 24 -4.95 7.06 7.43
N ILE A 25 -4.48 8.16 8.00
CA ILE A 25 -5.25 9.10 8.80
C ILE A 25 -5.12 10.45 8.12
N SER A 26 -6.25 11.09 7.86
CA SER A 26 -6.30 12.39 7.21
C SER A 26 -7.38 13.29 7.79
N GLU A 27 -7.25 14.60 7.59
CA GLU A 27 -8.31 15.57 7.79
C GLU A 27 -8.87 16.02 6.45
N VAL A 28 -10.19 16.18 6.40
CA VAL A 28 -10.93 16.67 5.24
C VAL A 28 -11.80 17.83 5.70
N ASN A 29 -11.58 19.01 5.13
CA ASN A 29 -12.41 20.19 5.44
C ASN A 29 -13.69 20.25 4.58
N SER A 30 -14.57 21.22 4.82
CA SER A 30 -15.84 21.41 4.06
C SER A 30 -15.63 21.65 2.56
N SER A 31 -14.56 22.35 2.18
CA SER A 31 -14.11 22.49 0.78
C SER A 31 -13.54 21.19 0.19
N GLY A 32 -13.31 20.16 1.02
CA GLY A 32 -12.74 18.87 0.69
C GLY A 32 -11.24 18.87 0.45
N ASN A 33 -10.52 19.86 0.98
CA ASN A 33 -9.07 19.82 1.02
C ASN A 33 -8.65 18.72 1.99
N LEU A 34 -7.75 17.87 1.51
CA LEU A 34 -7.20 16.74 2.26
C LEU A 34 -5.84 17.10 2.85
N GLU A 35 -5.70 16.94 4.16
CA GLU A 35 -4.42 16.96 4.86
C GLU A 35 -4.11 15.55 5.38
N ILE A 36 -2.98 14.98 4.97
CA ILE A 36 -2.56 13.65 5.45
C ILE A 36 -1.79 13.81 6.76
N ILE A 37 -2.35 13.30 7.86
CA ILE A 37 -1.68 13.25 9.15
C ILE A 37 -0.70 12.07 9.17
N PHE A 38 -1.14 10.89 8.76
CA PHE A 38 -0.32 9.70 8.80
C PHE A 38 -0.65 8.79 7.63
N GLN A 39 0.36 8.15 7.06
CA GLN A 39 0.16 7.13 6.04
C GLN A 39 1.20 6.03 6.17
N LYS A 40 0.80 4.80 5.83
CA LYS A 40 1.68 3.63 5.84
C LYS A 40 1.20 2.62 4.82
N GLY A 41 2.08 2.18 3.92
CA GLY A 41 1.77 1.16 2.92
C GLY A 41 0.90 1.63 1.74
N ILE A 42 0.43 2.88 1.75
CA ILE A 42 -0.31 3.51 0.65
C ILE A 42 0.35 4.84 0.26
N GLY A 43 0.33 5.14 -1.05
CA GLY A 43 0.79 6.42 -1.59
C GLY A 43 -0.28 7.52 -1.57
N ILE A 44 0.18 8.77 -1.48
CA ILE A 44 -0.66 9.99 -1.37
C ILE A 44 -1.71 10.06 -2.48
N THR A 45 -1.32 9.79 -3.73
CA THR A 45 -2.22 9.88 -4.89
C THR A 45 -3.40 8.92 -4.80
N LEU A 46 -3.17 7.69 -4.32
CA LEU A 46 -4.24 6.71 -4.14
C LEU A 46 -5.17 7.15 -3.01
N THR A 47 -4.61 7.65 -1.90
CA THR A 47 -5.38 8.21 -0.79
C THR A 47 -6.29 9.34 -1.26
N GLN A 48 -5.76 10.30 -2.00
CA GLN A 48 -6.53 11.44 -2.54
C GLN A 48 -7.68 10.95 -3.41
N LYS A 49 -7.42 10.08 -4.39
CA LYS A 49 -8.45 9.53 -5.28
C LYS A 49 -9.57 8.82 -4.53
N ILE A 50 -9.23 8.04 -3.49
CA ILE A 50 -10.22 7.34 -2.66
C ILE A 50 -11.07 8.35 -1.88
N ILE A 51 -10.45 9.36 -1.26
CA ILE A 51 -11.20 10.37 -0.51
C ILE A 51 -12.12 11.17 -1.44
N ASP A 52 -11.63 11.57 -2.61
CA ASP A 52 -12.41 12.31 -3.60
C ASP A 52 -13.63 11.51 -4.05
N LEU A 53 -13.49 10.20 -4.27
CA LEU A 53 -14.58 9.31 -4.63
C LEU A 53 -15.72 9.28 -3.60
N TYR A 54 -15.39 9.46 -2.31
CA TYR A 54 -16.35 9.42 -1.21
C TYR A 54 -16.61 10.76 -0.54
N LYS A 55 -16.11 11.86 -1.12
CA LYS A 55 -16.13 13.20 -0.54
C LYS A 55 -17.51 13.61 -0.06
N ASP A 56 -18.52 13.46 -0.91
CA ASP A 56 -19.90 13.86 -0.59
C ASP A 56 -20.46 13.07 0.60
N LYS A 57 -20.18 11.76 0.68
CA LYS A 57 -20.63 10.93 1.79
C LYS A 57 -19.95 11.30 3.11
N ILE A 58 -18.67 11.68 3.05
CA ILE A 58 -17.87 12.07 4.20
C ILE A 58 -18.30 13.44 4.73
N THR A 59 -18.56 14.41 3.85
CA THR A 59 -18.89 15.79 4.23
C THR A 59 -20.32 15.93 4.76
N GLN A 60 -21.29 15.18 4.20
CA GLN A 60 -22.70 15.29 4.56
C GLN A 60 -23.05 14.71 5.95
N LYS A 61 -22.25 13.78 6.47
CA LYS A 61 -22.55 13.06 7.73
C LYS A 61 -21.60 13.49 8.84
N ARG A 62 -22.12 13.60 10.08
CA ARG A 62 -21.27 13.87 11.26
C ARG A 62 -20.18 12.81 11.44
N GLN A 63 -20.57 11.56 11.38
CA GLN A 63 -19.69 10.40 11.47
C GLN A 63 -20.23 9.28 10.60
N GLY A 64 -19.39 8.31 10.28
CA GLY A 64 -19.85 7.16 9.52
C GLY A 64 -18.75 6.20 9.11
N TYR A 65 -19.18 5.24 8.30
CA TYR A 65 -18.36 4.16 7.80
C TYR A 65 -18.68 3.92 6.32
N ILE A 66 -17.66 3.61 5.54
CA ILE A 66 -17.78 3.15 4.17
C ILE A 66 -16.95 1.88 4.02
N LYS A 67 -17.54 0.87 3.40
CA LYS A 67 -16.85 -0.32 2.90
C LYS A 67 -17.06 -0.37 1.41
N ASP A 68 -16.00 -0.50 0.66
CA ASP A 68 -16.10 -0.68 -0.79
C ASP A 68 -14.96 -1.54 -1.33
N ILE A 69 -15.12 -1.99 -2.57
CA ILE A 69 -14.14 -2.77 -3.31
C ILE A 69 -13.67 -1.95 -4.51
N ILE A 70 -12.36 -1.74 -4.62
CA ILE A 70 -11.74 -1.08 -5.77
C ILE A 70 -10.67 -2.02 -6.34
N GLY A 71 -10.94 -2.58 -7.52
CA GLY A 71 -10.06 -3.58 -8.12
C GLY A 71 -9.98 -4.83 -7.26
N ASP A 72 -8.78 -5.22 -6.83
CA ASP A 72 -8.49 -6.35 -5.95
C ASP A 72 -8.40 -5.96 -4.45
N LEU A 73 -8.74 -4.71 -4.13
CA LEU A 73 -8.63 -4.13 -2.79
C LEU A 73 -10.00 -3.92 -2.14
N THR A 74 -10.10 -4.25 -0.85
CA THR A 74 -11.18 -3.76 0.01
C THR A 74 -10.71 -2.53 0.77
N ILE A 75 -11.55 -1.50 0.76
CA ILE A 75 -11.32 -0.23 1.44
C ILE A 75 -12.34 -0.09 2.55
N TYR A 76 -11.87 0.26 3.73
CA TYR A 76 -12.66 0.61 4.89
C TYR A 76 -12.34 2.05 5.29
N LEU A 77 -13.35 2.93 5.30
CA LEU A 77 -13.21 4.31 5.78
C LEU A 77 -14.07 4.48 7.02
N HIS A 78 -13.46 4.95 8.11
CA HIS A 78 -14.18 5.53 9.23
C HIS A 78 -13.97 7.03 9.22
N PHE A 79 -15.02 7.81 9.47
CA PHE A 79 -14.89 9.26 9.57
C PHE A 79 -15.66 9.80 10.77
N PHE A 80 -15.09 10.83 11.39
CA PHE A 80 -15.58 11.47 12.61
C PHE A 80 -15.45 12.99 12.49
N GLU A 81 -16.44 13.72 12.97
CA GLU A 81 -16.36 15.17 13.09
C GLU A 81 -15.41 15.57 14.21
N LYS A 82 -14.30 16.23 13.87
CA LYS A 82 -13.32 16.72 14.85
C LYS A 82 -13.68 18.14 15.31
N LYS A 83 -14.09 18.98 14.37
CA LYS A 83 -14.58 20.36 14.57
C LYS A 83 -15.69 20.61 13.54
N PRO A 84 -16.53 21.66 13.71
CA PRO A 84 -17.44 22.07 12.64
C PRO A 84 -16.67 22.15 11.33
N GLU A 85 -17.22 21.53 10.28
CA GLU A 85 -16.64 21.52 8.93
C GLU A 85 -15.28 20.81 8.77
N ASN A 86 -14.79 20.08 9.78
CA ASN A 86 -13.56 19.28 9.67
C ASN A 86 -13.82 17.83 10.09
N LYS A 87 -13.51 16.90 9.18
CA LYS A 87 -13.63 15.46 9.37
C LYS A 87 -12.26 14.83 9.52
N LEU A 88 -12.07 14.04 10.56
CA LEU A 88 -11.01 13.06 10.61
C LEU A 88 -11.45 11.82 9.84
N VAL A 89 -10.67 11.37 8.86
CA VAL A 89 -10.88 10.14 8.11
C VAL A 89 -9.77 9.15 8.40
N ILE A 90 -10.15 7.91 8.69
CA ILE A 90 -9.24 6.80 8.98
C ILE A 90 -9.53 5.71 7.95
N MET A 91 -8.54 5.42 7.12
CA MET A 91 -8.63 4.50 6.00
C MET A 91 -7.81 3.25 6.25
N TYR A 92 -8.41 2.10 5.99
CA TYR A 92 -7.77 0.79 6.01
C TYR A 92 -7.94 0.12 4.65
N ILE A 93 -6.86 -0.46 4.12
CA ILE A 93 -6.83 -1.10 2.81
C ILE A 93 -6.19 -2.47 2.92
N ASP A 94 -6.83 -3.46 2.33
CA ASP A 94 -6.29 -4.81 2.19
C ASP A 94 -6.90 -5.53 1.00
N LYS A 95 -6.55 -6.79 0.78
CA LYS A 95 -7.14 -7.62 -0.29
C LYS A 95 -8.61 -7.94 -0.03
N ILE A 96 -9.36 -8.18 -1.10
CA ILE A 96 -10.73 -8.71 -1.07
C ILE A 96 -10.87 -9.95 -0.18
N ASP A 97 -9.90 -10.85 -0.26
CA ASP A 97 -9.98 -12.14 0.43
C ASP A 97 -9.79 -12.04 1.95
N ASN A 98 -9.38 -10.87 2.47
CA ASN A 98 -9.20 -10.64 3.89
C ASN A 98 -10.27 -9.68 4.43
N LEU A 99 -11.43 -10.24 4.75
CA LEU A 99 -12.53 -9.49 5.37
C LEU A 99 -12.18 -9.09 6.81
N MET A 100 -11.95 -7.81 7.02
CA MET A 100 -11.69 -7.27 8.35
C MET A 100 -12.96 -7.18 9.18
N ASN A 101 -12.81 -7.48 10.48
CA ASN A 101 -13.90 -7.33 11.44
C ASN A 101 -14.16 -5.84 11.70
N TYR A 102 -15.35 -5.37 11.30
CA TYR A 102 -15.80 -3.99 11.50
C TYR A 102 -15.66 -3.50 12.95
N THR A 103 -16.12 -4.29 13.93
CA THR A 103 -16.07 -3.91 15.35
C THR A 103 -14.64 -3.65 15.81
N LYS A 104 -13.68 -4.47 15.37
CA LYS A 104 -12.26 -4.27 15.67
C LYS A 104 -11.73 -2.98 15.05
N LEU A 105 -12.02 -2.74 13.76
CA LEU A 105 -11.58 -1.52 13.06
C LEU A 105 -12.18 -0.26 13.69
N TYR A 106 -13.47 -0.29 14.03
CA TYR A 106 -14.16 0.83 14.64
C TYR A 106 -13.57 1.16 16.01
N HIS A 107 -13.28 0.14 16.83
CA HIS A 107 -12.66 0.34 18.13
C HIS A 107 -11.29 1.04 18.02
N ILE A 108 -10.46 0.62 17.05
CA ILE A 108 -9.16 1.25 16.78
C ILE A 108 -9.36 2.69 16.30
N SER A 109 -10.25 2.89 15.34
CA SER A 109 -10.57 4.21 14.81
C SER A 109 -11.01 5.18 15.91
N LYS A 110 -11.87 4.72 16.83
CA LYS A 110 -12.32 5.50 17.98
C LYS A 110 -11.18 5.80 18.97
N GLN A 111 -10.29 4.84 19.22
CA GLN A 111 -9.11 5.07 20.04
C GLN A 111 -8.18 6.12 19.44
N ILE A 112 -7.93 6.05 18.13
CA ILE A 112 -7.10 7.02 17.40
C ILE A 112 -7.76 8.40 17.42
N TYR A 113 -9.07 8.48 17.14
CA TYR A 113 -9.84 9.72 17.16
C TYR A 113 -9.78 10.41 18.53
N ASN A 114 -10.07 9.68 19.62
CA ASN A 114 -10.04 10.24 20.97
C ASN A 114 -8.66 10.79 21.33
N LYS A 115 -7.60 10.08 20.94
CA LYS A 115 -6.21 10.49 21.15
C LYS A 115 -5.82 11.73 20.34
N LEU A 116 -6.30 11.85 19.11
CA LEU A 116 -6.08 13.03 18.27
C LEU A 116 -6.84 14.26 18.79
N CYS A 117 -7.99 14.06 19.44
CA CYS A 117 -8.74 15.15 20.06
C CYS A 117 -8.11 15.65 21.37
N SER A 118 -7.28 14.85 22.04
CA SER A 118 -6.63 15.20 23.31
C SER A 118 -5.27 15.91 23.17
N SER A 119 -5.02 16.60 22.05
CA SER A 119 -3.80 17.40 21.81
C SER A 119 -2.48 16.64 21.97
N ILE A 120 -2.45 15.37 21.54
CA ILE A 120 -1.26 14.52 21.55
C ILE A 120 -0.24 14.96 20.47
N SER A 121 1.05 14.74 20.73
CA SER A 121 2.11 15.05 19.77
C SER A 121 2.04 14.16 18.51
N PHE A 122 2.48 14.69 17.39
CA PHE A 122 2.59 13.94 16.13
C PHE A 122 3.39 12.63 16.29
N ILE A 123 4.49 12.69 17.04
CA ILE A 123 5.39 11.55 17.28
C ILE A 123 4.65 10.41 17.97
N ASP A 124 3.80 10.73 18.94
CA ASP A 124 3.02 9.72 19.66
C ASP A 124 1.98 9.04 18.76
N ILE A 125 1.34 9.79 17.86
CA ILE A 125 0.41 9.26 16.87
C ILE A 125 1.14 8.26 15.96
N VAL A 126 2.31 8.64 15.46
CA VAL A 126 3.17 7.77 14.65
C VAL A 126 3.53 6.49 15.41
N ASN A 127 3.91 6.61 16.69
CA ASN A 127 4.28 5.47 17.53
C ASN A 127 3.10 4.52 17.77
N ILE A 128 1.92 5.06 18.07
CA ILE A 128 0.68 4.28 18.24
C ILE A 128 0.34 3.53 16.96
N CYS A 129 0.34 4.25 15.83
CA CYS A 129 0.01 3.66 14.53
C CYS A 129 1.05 2.60 14.13
N ASN A 130 2.34 2.82 14.42
CA ASN A 130 3.38 1.83 14.13
C ASN A 130 3.30 0.57 15.01
N LYS A 131 2.81 0.71 16.25
CA LYS A 131 2.57 -0.43 17.15
C LYS A 131 1.36 -1.25 16.72
N ILE A 132 0.27 -0.59 16.33
CA ILE A 132 -1.00 -1.25 15.98
C ILE A 132 -0.97 -1.77 14.54
N ILE A 133 -0.40 -1.02 13.59
CA ILE A 133 -0.45 -1.30 12.15
C ILE A 133 0.89 -1.82 11.64
N LYS A 134 0.88 -3.04 11.10
CA LYS A 134 1.99 -3.63 10.36
C LYS A 134 1.62 -3.74 8.89
N ILE A 135 2.53 -3.32 8.02
CA ILE A 135 2.42 -3.61 6.59
C ILE A 135 3.20 -4.89 6.33
N PRO A 136 2.56 -5.95 5.78
CA PRO A 136 3.26 -7.17 5.40
C PRO A 136 4.42 -6.81 4.48
N LYS A 137 5.62 -7.26 4.85
CA LYS A 137 6.76 -7.22 3.95
C LYS A 137 6.62 -8.41 3.01
N ALA A 138 6.84 -8.19 1.73
CA ALA A 138 6.91 -9.29 0.78
C ALA A 138 8.05 -10.25 1.22
N LYS A 139 7.67 -11.47 1.61
CA LYS A 139 8.63 -12.54 1.95
C LYS A 139 9.31 -12.97 0.65
N GLY A 140 10.61 -13.21 0.70
CA GLY A 140 11.38 -13.64 -0.47
C GLY A 140 11.79 -12.52 -1.43
N THR A 141 11.37 -11.26 -1.23
CA THR A 141 11.87 -10.14 -2.04
C THR A 141 13.35 -9.93 -1.77
N ILE A 142 14.17 -10.17 -2.78
CA ILE A 142 15.63 -10.01 -2.73
C ILE A 142 16.07 -8.62 -3.19
N GLY A 143 15.26 -7.90 -3.96
CA GLY A 143 15.53 -6.54 -4.39
C GLY A 143 14.31 -5.84 -4.98
N VAL A 144 14.32 -4.51 -4.93
CA VAL A 144 13.37 -3.61 -5.60
C VAL A 144 14.20 -2.63 -6.43
N PHE A 145 13.81 -2.44 -7.69
CA PHE A 145 14.49 -1.54 -8.62
C PHE A 145 13.43 -0.60 -9.24
N ILE A 146 13.78 0.67 -9.38
CA ILE A 146 13.03 1.65 -10.19
C ILE A 146 13.99 2.10 -11.29
N ILE A 147 13.63 1.76 -12.52
CA ILE A 147 14.49 1.89 -13.70
C ILE A 147 13.65 2.59 -14.78
N ASP A 148 14.28 3.44 -15.58
CA ASP A 148 13.64 3.93 -16.79
C ASP A 148 13.65 2.88 -17.92
N LYS A 149 13.09 3.24 -19.07
CA LYS A 149 13.07 2.38 -20.27
C LYS A 149 14.43 2.20 -20.94
N ALA A 150 15.43 3.01 -20.60
CA ALA A 150 16.78 2.94 -21.16
C ALA A 150 17.76 2.16 -20.24
N GLY A 151 17.30 1.69 -19.08
CA GLY A 151 18.12 0.97 -18.12
C GLY A 151 18.77 1.87 -17.07
N PHE A 152 18.44 3.16 -17.02
CA PHE A 152 18.91 4.06 -15.99
C PHE A 152 18.25 3.73 -14.64
N LEU A 153 19.08 3.42 -13.65
CA LEU A 153 18.64 3.05 -12.32
C LEU A 153 18.42 4.29 -11.44
N TYR A 154 17.15 4.63 -11.19
CA TYR A 154 16.80 5.72 -10.25
C TYR A 154 16.89 5.30 -8.79
N PHE A 155 16.50 4.05 -8.50
CA PHE A 155 16.47 3.54 -7.14
C PHE A 155 16.68 2.03 -7.12
N SER A 156 17.50 1.56 -6.18
CA SER A 156 17.58 0.14 -5.84
C SER A 156 17.58 -0.06 -4.34
N LYS A 157 16.82 -1.06 -3.86
CA LYS A 157 16.89 -1.56 -2.49
C LYS A 157 17.02 -3.07 -2.53
N ILE A 158 18.21 -3.55 -2.20
CA ILE A 158 18.57 -4.98 -2.27
C ILE A 158 18.72 -5.51 -0.85
N ASN A 159 18.34 -6.77 -0.65
CA ASN A 159 18.51 -7.45 0.63
C ASN A 159 20.01 -7.52 0.98
N LYS A 160 20.36 -7.13 2.21
CA LYS A 160 21.76 -7.11 2.71
C LYS A 160 22.46 -8.48 2.60
N ASN A 161 21.70 -9.56 2.60
CA ASN A 161 22.23 -10.92 2.46
C ASN A 161 22.61 -11.28 1.00
N ARG A 162 22.45 -10.36 0.04
CA ARG A 162 22.77 -10.54 -1.39
C ARG A 162 23.77 -9.46 -1.87
N PRO A 163 24.99 -9.37 -1.29
CA PRO A 163 25.95 -8.32 -1.62
C PRO A 163 26.38 -8.35 -3.10
N ASN A 164 26.46 -9.54 -3.70
CA ASN A 164 26.79 -9.66 -5.13
C ASN A 164 25.75 -8.97 -6.02
N MET A 165 24.45 -9.05 -5.73
CA MET A 165 23.44 -8.27 -6.48
C MET A 165 23.62 -6.78 -6.28
N ALA A 166 23.95 -6.35 -5.07
CA ALA A 166 24.15 -4.93 -4.76
C ALA A 166 25.30 -4.34 -5.58
N ASN A 167 26.39 -5.09 -5.74
CA ASN A 167 27.54 -4.68 -6.53
C ASN A 167 27.30 -4.68 -8.05
N HIS A 168 26.24 -5.37 -8.51
CA HIS A 168 25.90 -5.49 -9.94
C HIS A 168 24.54 -4.85 -10.27
N ASN A 169 24.07 -3.92 -9.45
CA ASN A 169 22.74 -3.33 -9.57
C ASN A 169 22.51 -2.60 -10.91
N PHE A 170 23.53 -1.92 -11.45
CA PHE A 170 23.46 -1.26 -12.75
C PHE A 170 23.35 -2.26 -13.91
N GLN A 171 24.11 -3.37 -13.87
CA GLN A 171 24.04 -4.42 -14.88
C GLN A 171 22.67 -5.11 -14.84
N ILE A 172 22.14 -5.37 -13.64
CA ILE A 172 20.79 -5.91 -13.46
C ILE A 172 19.76 -4.93 -14.04
N ALA A 173 19.91 -3.63 -13.83
CA ALA A 173 19.01 -2.62 -14.38
C ALA A 173 19.01 -2.60 -15.92
N GLY A 174 20.19 -2.64 -16.53
CA GLY A 174 20.32 -2.74 -17.99
C GLY A 174 19.70 -4.02 -18.55
N PHE A 175 19.90 -5.15 -17.87
CA PHE A 175 19.30 -6.43 -18.25
C PHE A 175 17.76 -6.41 -18.18
N LEU A 176 17.18 -5.88 -17.10
CA LEU A 176 15.73 -5.74 -16.95
C LEU A 176 15.13 -4.82 -18.02
N SER A 177 15.82 -3.73 -18.35
CA SER A 177 15.40 -2.82 -19.42
C SER A 177 15.41 -3.48 -20.79
N ALA A 178 16.42 -4.31 -21.07
CA ALA A 178 16.46 -5.07 -22.31
C ALA A 178 15.27 -6.03 -22.41
N ILE A 179 14.95 -6.77 -21.34
CA ILE A 179 13.76 -7.65 -21.30
C ILE A 179 12.49 -6.86 -21.60
N LEU A 180 12.32 -5.68 -20.99
CA LEU A 180 11.15 -4.84 -21.20
C LEU A 180 11.02 -4.40 -22.66
N ILE A 181 12.09 -3.88 -23.27
CA ILE A 181 12.09 -3.42 -24.67
C ILE A 181 11.76 -4.58 -25.60
N TYR A 182 12.45 -5.72 -25.47
CA TYR A 182 12.19 -6.90 -26.30
C TYR A 182 10.76 -7.42 -26.15
N SER A 183 10.24 -7.46 -24.93
CA SER A 183 8.86 -7.90 -24.67
C SER A 183 7.86 -6.92 -25.26
N GLN A 184 8.13 -5.62 -25.21
CA GLN A 184 7.27 -4.61 -25.77
C GLN A 184 7.26 -4.66 -27.31
N ASP A 185 8.41 -4.86 -27.95
CA ASP A 185 8.49 -4.99 -29.41
C ASP A 185 7.82 -6.27 -29.91
N PHE A 186 7.90 -7.37 -29.15
CA PHE A 186 7.34 -8.66 -29.57
C PHE A 186 5.85 -8.82 -29.25
N ILE A 187 5.37 -8.26 -28.13
CA ILE A 187 4.00 -8.46 -27.62
C ILE A 187 3.16 -7.18 -27.73
N GLY A 188 3.75 -6.03 -27.43
CA GLY A 188 3.08 -4.74 -27.24
C GLY A 188 3.31 -3.75 -28.37
N GLY A 189 3.44 -4.24 -29.62
CA GLY A 189 3.64 -3.38 -30.78
C GLY A 189 2.47 -2.43 -30.99
N GLN A 190 2.76 -1.16 -31.29
CA GLN A 190 1.75 -0.14 -31.65
C GLN A 190 0.82 -0.62 -32.77
N GLU A 191 1.29 -1.53 -33.62
CA GLU A 191 0.56 -2.20 -34.69
C GLU A 191 -0.69 -2.96 -34.20
N TYR A 192 -0.68 -3.43 -32.95
CA TYR A 192 -1.78 -4.17 -32.34
C TYR A 192 -2.61 -3.31 -31.35
N GLY A 193 -2.21 -2.06 -31.12
CA GLY A 193 -2.86 -1.17 -30.14
C GLY A 193 -2.76 -1.63 -28.69
N LEU A 194 -1.91 -2.62 -28.39
CA LEU A 194 -1.73 -3.19 -27.06
C LEU A 194 -0.58 -2.50 -26.32
N LYS A 195 -0.70 -2.37 -24.99
CA LYS A 195 0.34 -1.81 -24.13
C LYS A 195 0.72 -2.84 -23.08
N LEU A 196 2.01 -3.17 -23.02
CA LEU A 196 2.56 -4.06 -21.99
C LEU A 196 2.50 -3.36 -20.61
N GLU A 197 1.81 -3.98 -19.65
CA GLU A 197 1.63 -3.44 -18.30
C GLU A 197 2.49 -4.16 -17.25
N ASP A 198 2.73 -5.47 -17.41
CA ASP A 198 3.47 -6.30 -16.46
C ASP A 198 4.22 -7.44 -17.18
N ILE A 199 5.34 -7.88 -16.60
CA ILE A 199 6.11 -9.06 -16.99
C ILE A 199 6.39 -9.90 -15.73
N ASP A 200 5.69 -11.03 -15.60
CA ASP A 200 5.96 -12.05 -14.57
C ASP A 200 6.75 -13.21 -15.17
N LEU A 201 8.02 -13.32 -14.80
CA LEU A 201 8.90 -14.42 -15.21
C LEU A 201 8.71 -15.68 -14.35
N GLY A 202 7.87 -15.67 -13.31
CA GLY A 202 7.52 -16.84 -12.51
C GLY A 202 8.72 -17.70 -12.07
N GLY A 203 8.61 -19.01 -12.33
CA GLY A 203 9.66 -20.01 -12.06
C GLY A 203 10.62 -20.25 -13.24
N TYR A 204 10.75 -19.33 -14.19
CA TYR A 204 11.71 -19.50 -15.28
C TYR A 204 13.13 -19.58 -14.74
N HIS A 205 13.84 -20.63 -15.14
CA HIS A 205 15.22 -20.88 -14.75
C HIS A 205 16.15 -20.63 -15.92
N LEU A 206 17.01 -19.62 -15.78
CA LEU A 206 18.15 -19.43 -16.68
C LEU A 206 19.28 -20.33 -16.18
N PHE A 207 19.63 -21.34 -16.97
CA PHE A 207 20.74 -22.23 -16.66
C PHE A 207 22.00 -21.75 -17.36
N LEU A 208 23.07 -21.56 -16.60
CA LEU A 208 24.42 -21.49 -17.14
C LEU A 208 24.98 -22.90 -17.17
N ARG A 209 25.27 -23.41 -18.37
CA ARG A 209 26.09 -24.60 -18.54
C ARG A 209 27.55 -24.13 -18.57
N THR A 210 28.29 -24.45 -17.52
CA THR A 210 29.74 -24.26 -17.46
C THR A 210 30.45 -25.38 -18.18
#